data_AF-A0A3A6WDM4-F1
#
_entry.id   AF-A0A3A6WDM4-F1
#
_cell.length_a   1.000
_cell.length_b   1.000
_cell.length_c   1.000
_cell.angle_alpha   90.00
_cell.angle_beta   90.00
_cell.angle_gamma   90.00
#
_symmetry.space_group_name_H-M   'P 1'
#
loop_
_entity.id
_entity.type
_entity.pdbx_description
1 polymer ?
#
loop_
_entity_poly.entity_id
_entity_poly.type
_entity_poly.pdbx_seq_one_letter_code
_entity_poly.pdbx_strand_id
1 'polypeptide(L)'
;MLTFKNTRGSVLELRTLADNKVEGYFTTAVASKSCPQAIGQKRPITGYAVGNTVTFSVVYPVCGSVLNFSGNFTKKGNIIDTISILTHQAQDITHEGPGARFIGHDRFKKVAASNT
;
A
#
# COMPACT_ATOMS: atom_id res chain seq x y z
N MET A 1 -1.03 2.88 16.73
CA MET A 1 -0.64 2.49 15.36
C MET A 1 -0.84 0.99 15.23
N LEU A 2 -1.47 0.49 14.16
CA LEU A 2 -1.57 -0.94 13.87
C LEU A 2 -0.55 -1.30 12.81
N THR A 3 0.12 -2.45 12.97
CA THR A 3 1.11 -2.93 12.00
C THR A 3 0.60 -4.20 11.34
N PHE A 4 0.71 -4.26 10.02
CA PHE A 4 0.35 -5.41 9.22
C PHE A 4 1.49 -5.80 8.28
N LYS A 5 1.56 -7.07 7.93
CA LYS A 5 2.53 -7.61 6.95
C LYS A 5 1.80 -8.41 5.89
N ASN A 6 2.13 -8.21 4.61
CA ASN A 6 1.57 -9.01 3.52
C ASN A 6 2.40 -10.27 3.25
N THR A 7 1.92 -11.12 2.35
CA THR A 7 2.59 -12.39 1.96
C THR A 7 3.93 -12.18 1.23
N ARG A 8 4.15 -10.98 0.67
CA ARG A 8 5.41 -10.59 0.00
C ARG A 8 6.44 -10.01 0.97
N GLY A 9 6.09 -9.85 2.25
CA GLY A 9 6.97 -9.31 3.27
C GLY A 9 6.90 -7.79 3.46
N SER A 10 6.12 -7.08 2.64
CA SER A 10 5.88 -5.65 2.81
C SER A 10 5.11 -5.36 4.09
N VAL A 11 5.40 -4.21 4.70
CA VAL A 11 4.83 -3.78 5.99
C VAL A 11 3.95 -2.56 5.78
N LEU A 12 2.77 -2.57 6.40
CA LEU A 12 1.83 -1.46 6.47
C LEU A 12 1.64 -1.06 7.93
N GLU A 13 2.04 0.15 8.27
CA GLU A 13 1.72 0.83 9.52
C GLU A 13 0.53 1.75 9.24
N LEU A 14 -0.57 1.57 9.95
CA LEU A 14 -1.81 2.30 9.71
C LEU A 14 -2.42 2.79 11.03
N ARG A 15 -2.84 4.05 11.02
CA ARG A 15 -3.64 4.68 12.07
C ARG A 15 -4.83 5.37 11.40
N THR A 16 -6.04 5.05 11.87
CA THR A 16 -7.24 5.83 11.53
C THR A 16 -7.31 7.04 12.45
N LEU A 17 -7.60 8.20 11.87
CA LEU A 17 -7.76 9.49 12.50
C LEU A 17 -9.24 9.87 12.59
N ALA A 18 -9.52 11.05 13.16
CA ALA A 18 -10.81 11.71 13.02
C ALA A 18 -11.15 11.92 11.52
N ASP A 19 -12.44 12.10 11.23
CA ASP A 19 -12.98 12.30 9.88
C ASP A 19 -12.61 11.19 8.88
N ASN A 20 -12.45 9.96 9.39
CA ASN A 20 -12.16 8.76 8.60
C ASN A 20 -10.82 8.79 7.86
N LYS A 21 -9.93 9.75 8.09
CA LYS A 21 -8.60 9.78 7.44
C LYS A 21 -7.73 8.63 7.94
N VAL A 22 -6.85 8.12 7.09
CA VAL A 22 -5.77 7.22 7.52
C VAL A 22 -4.41 7.82 7.24
N GLU A 23 -3.48 7.56 8.15
CA GLU A 23 -2.07 7.89 8.01
C GLU A 23 -1.21 6.71 8.47
N GLY A 24 0.09 6.86 8.27
CA GLY A 24 1.08 5.87 8.63
C GLY A 24 2.05 5.69 7.48
N TYR A 25 2.55 4.48 7.32
CA TYR A 25 3.62 4.21 6.37
C TYR A 25 3.50 2.84 5.72
N PHE A 26 3.95 2.77 4.48
CA PHE A 26 4.11 1.53 3.74
C PHE A 26 5.58 1.34 3.40
N THR A 27 6.09 0.14 3.66
CA THR A 27 7.46 -0.27 3.34
C THR A 27 7.38 -1.52 2.48
N THR A 28 7.75 -1.40 1.21
CA THR A 28 7.69 -2.54 0.29
C THR A 28 8.92 -3.45 0.43
N ALA A 29 8.69 -4.76 0.37
CA ALA A 29 9.76 -5.75 0.29
C ALA A 29 10.12 -6.14 -1.15
N VAL A 30 9.32 -5.69 -2.13
CA VAL A 30 9.52 -5.99 -3.55
C VAL A 30 9.33 -4.72 -4.40
N ALA A 31 10.01 -4.66 -5.53
CA ALA A 31 9.84 -3.59 -6.51
C ALA A 31 10.11 -4.12 -7.92
N SER A 32 9.74 -3.34 -8.93
CA SER A 32 10.16 -3.61 -10.31
C SER A 32 11.68 -3.49 -10.45
N LYS A 33 12.25 -4.12 -11.49
CA LYS A 33 13.68 -3.98 -11.82
C LYS A 33 14.09 -2.53 -12.08
N SER A 34 13.16 -1.67 -12.48
CA SER A 34 13.37 -0.24 -12.72
C SER A 34 13.33 0.63 -11.46
N CYS A 35 12.94 0.08 -10.31
CA CYS A 35 12.74 0.81 -9.06
C CYS A 35 13.28 0.07 -7.81
N PRO A 36 14.49 -0.56 -7.85
CA PRO A 36 15.01 -1.32 -6.71
C PRO A 36 15.18 -0.45 -5.45
N GLN A 37 15.42 0.84 -5.62
CA GLN A 37 15.57 1.81 -4.54
C GLN A 37 14.33 1.94 -3.65
N ALA A 38 13.13 1.55 -4.10
CA ALA A 38 11.93 1.61 -3.27
C ALA A 38 11.91 0.56 -2.15
N ILE A 39 12.66 -0.54 -2.30
CA ILE A 39 12.67 -1.65 -1.35
C ILE A 39 13.21 -1.19 0.01
N GLY A 40 12.50 -1.52 1.09
CA GLY A 40 12.90 -1.18 2.46
C GLY A 40 12.72 0.30 2.81
N GLN A 41 12.37 1.16 1.86
CA GLN A 41 12.11 2.57 2.14
C GLN A 41 10.72 2.77 2.72
N LYS A 42 10.66 3.40 3.88
CA LYS A 42 9.42 3.76 4.56
C LYS A 42 8.78 4.96 3.86
N ARG A 43 7.59 4.79 3.30
CA ARG A 43 6.86 5.83 2.54
C ARG A 43 5.56 6.20 3.25
N PRO A 44 5.25 7.49 3.43
CA PRO A 44 4.00 7.88 4.05
C PRO A 44 2.81 7.44 3.20
N ILE A 45 1.73 7.07 3.86
CA ILE A 45 0.44 6.78 3.22
C ILE A 45 -0.54 7.93 3.44
N THR A 46 -1.47 8.09 2.51
CA THR A 46 -2.64 8.98 2.67
C THR A 46 -3.88 8.27 2.19
N GLY A 47 -5.01 8.45 2.86
CA GLY A 47 -6.27 7.83 2.42
C GLY A 47 -7.39 7.96 3.44
N TYR A 48 -8.38 7.07 3.32
CA TYR A 48 -9.57 7.03 4.17
C TYR A 48 -9.98 5.60 4.55
N ALA A 49 -10.61 5.45 5.70
CA ALA A 49 -11.26 4.22 6.16
C ALA A 49 -12.63 4.53 6.76
N VAL A 50 -13.69 3.96 6.16
CA VAL A 50 -15.08 4.13 6.61
C VAL A 50 -15.70 2.76 6.86
N GLY A 51 -16.18 2.52 8.08
CA GLY A 51 -16.66 1.20 8.50
C GLY A 51 -15.53 0.16 8.40
N ASN A 52 -15.72 -0.88 7.59
CA ASN A 52 -14.68 -1.87 7.32
C ASN A 52 -13.93 -1.62 5.99
N THR A 53 -14.23 -0.57 5.25
CA THR A 53 -13.53 -0.24 3.99
C THR A 53 -12.26 0.55 4.28
N VAL A 54 -11.24 0.41 3.42
CA VAL A 54 -10.01 1.20 3.50
C VAL A 54 -9.43 1.42 2.12
N THR A 55 -8.99 2.65 1.88
CA THR A 55 -8.23 3.05 0.70
C THR A 55 -7.03 3.88 1.16
N PHE A 56 -5.88 3.65 0.55
CA PHE A 56 -4.70 4.47 0.77
C PHE A 56 -3.76 4.45 -0.42
N SER A 57 -3.01 5.53 -0.58
CA SER A 57 -2.04 5.74 -1.65
C SER A 57 -0.63 5.90 -1.10
N VAL A 58 0.34 5.45 -1.87
CA VAL A 58 1.77 5.58 -1.61
C VAL A 58 2.43 6.19 -2.83
N VAL A 59 3.13 7.32 -2.65
CA VAL A 59 3.84 8.00 -3.73
C VAL A 59 5.31 7.55 -3.74
N TYR A 60 5.82 7.19 -4.91
CA TYR A 60 7.22 6.85 -5.16
C TYR A 60 7.82 7.85 -6.18
N PRO A 61 8.25 9.05 -5.75
CA PRO A 61 8.72 10.10 -6.67
C PRO A 61 9.92 9.65 -7.52
N VAL A 62 10.88 8.96 -6.89
CA VAL A 62 12.09 8.44 -7.56
C VAL A 62 11.81 7.35 -8.59
N CYS A 63 10.59 6.82 -8.62
CA CYS A 63 10.16 5.83 -9.59
C CYS A 63 9.06 6.36 -10.52
N GLY A 64 8.74 7.66 -10.40
CA GLY A 64 7.67 8.31 -11.13
C GLY A 64 6.37 7.52 -11.02
N SER A 65 6.01 6.99 -9.84
CA SER A 65 4.85 6.11 -9.72
C SER A 65 4.04 6.32 -8.45
N VAL A 66 2.76 5.96 -8.51
CA VAL A 66 1.85 5.95 -7.37
C VAL A 66 1.25 4.56 -7.26
N LEU A 67 1.27 4.02 -6.04
CA LEU A 67 0.65 2.75 -5.70
C LEU A 67 -0.59 3.03 -4.86
N ASN A 68 -1.76 2.67 -5.37
CA ASN A 68 -3.03 2.80 -4.67
C ASN A 68 -3.49 1.43 -4.17
N PHE A 69 -4.06 1.39 -2.97
CA PHE A 69 -4.70 0.21 -2.40
C PHE A 69 -6.16 0.53 -2.12
N SER A 70 -7.04 -0.42 -2.41
CA SER A 70 -8.45 -0.39 -2.06
C SER A 70 -8.88 -1.75 -1.56
N GLY A 71 -9.54 -1.81 -0.41
CA GLY A 71 -9.92 -3.07 0.19
C GLY A 71 -10.70 -2.93 1.47
N ASN A 72 -10.75 -4.02 2.23
CA ASN A 72 -11.58 -4.11 3.41
C ASN A 72 -10.88 -4.83 4.57
N PHE A 73 -11.14 -4.37 5.78
CA PHE A 73 -10.87 -5.11 7.01
C PHE A 73 -11.79 -6.33 7.08
N THR A 74 -11.21 -7.51 7.31
CA THR A 74 -11.92 -8.78 7.52
C THR A 74 -11.59 -9.37 8.90
N LYS A 75 -12.15 -10.54 9.26
CA LYS A 75 -11.87 -11.32 10.49
C LYS A 75 -11.55 -10.45 11.73
N LYS A 76 -12.56 -9.76 12.27
CA LYS A 76 -12.45 -8.89 13.46
C LYS A 76 -11.33 -7.82 13.36
N GLY A 77 -11.02 -7.34 12.15
CA GLY A 77 -10.02 -6.29 11.91
C GLY A 77 -8.56 -6.78 11.88
N ASN A 78 -8.32 -8.10 11.86
CA ASN A 78 -6.97 -8.67 11.87
C ASN A 78 -6.36 -8.87 10.47
N ILE A 79 -7.17 -8.74 9.42
CA ILE A 79 -6.74 -8.90 8.03
C ILE A 79 -7.25 -7.71 7.24
N ILE A 80 -6.43 -7.20 6.33
CA ILE A 80 -6.86 -6.26 5.29
C ILE A 80 -6.65 -6.97 3.95
N ASP A 81 -7.73 -7.13 3.20
CA ASP A 81 -7.71 -7.76 1.88
C ASP A 81 -7.91 -6.65 0.84
N THR A 82 -6.94 -6.49 -0.06
CA THR A 82 -6.86 -5.32 -0.93
C THR A 82 -6.51 -5.69 -2.37
N ILE A 83 -7.06 -4.91 -3.29
CA ILE A 83 -6.54 -4.79 -4.66
C ILE A 83 -5.65 -3.55 -4.68
N SER A 84 -4.52 -3.67 -5.38
CA SER A 84 -3.57 -2.59 -5.57
C SER A 84 -3.42 -2.22 -7.04
N ILE A 85 -3.20 -0.94 -7.32
CA ILE A 85 -2.92 -0.43 -8.66
C ILE A 85 -1.64 0.39 -8.60
N LEU A 86 -0.58 -0.11 -9.22
CA LEU A 86 0.64 0.64 -9.46
C LEU A 86 0.49 1.37 -10.79
N THR A 87 0.62 2.68 -10.79
CA THR A 87 0.60 3.51 -12.01
C THR A 87 1.90 4.26 -12.12
N HIS A 88 2.67 4.01 -13.18
CA HIS A 88 3.72 4.91 -13.59
C HIS A 88 3.10 6.19 -14.16
N GLN A 89 3.67 7.34 -13.79
CA GLN A 89 3.36 8.67 -14.31
C GLN A 89 3.90 8.75 -15.74
N ALA A 90 3.26 8.02 -16.65
CA ALA A 90 3.50 8.12 -18.08
C ALA A 90 2.74 9.32 -18.63
N GLN A 91 3.37 10.11 -19.50
CA GLN A 91 2.70 11.20 -20.21
C GLN A 91 1.67 10.68 -21.22
N ASP A 92 1.88 9.49 -21.78
CA ASP A 92 1.01 8.87 -22.77
C ASP A 92 1.06 7.33 -22.68
N ILE A 93 -0.12 6.70 -22.59
CA ILE A 93 -0.28 5.24 -22.55
C ILE A 93 0.11 4.56 -23.88
N THR A 94 0.05 5.29 -25.00
CA THR A 94 0.42 4.75 -26.32
C THR A 94 1.93 4.58 -26.47
N HIS A 95 2.73 5.36 -25.75
CA HIS A 95 4.20 5.29 -25.77
C HIS A 95 4.77 4.31 -24.74
N GLU A 96 4.21 4.24 -23.54
CA GLU A 96 4.75 3.36 -22.47
C GLU A 96 4.15 1.96 -22.45
N GLY A 97 3.07 1.75 -23.20
CA GLY A 97 2.42 0.46 -23.38
C GLY A 97 1.67 -0.05 -22.14
N PRO A 98 1.07 -1.24 -22.23
CA PRO A 98 0.22 -1.80 -21.17
C PRO A 98 0.98 -2.12 -19.87
N GLY A 99 2.31 -2.20 -19.93
CA GLY A 99 3.18 -2.46 -18.77
C GLY A 99 3.32 -1.28 -17.80
N ALA A 100 2.80 -0.10 -18.13
CA ALA A 100 2.87 1.08 -17.26
C ALA A 100 1.91 1.00 -16.04
N ARG A 101 1.00 0.02 -16.03
CA ARG A 101 0.01 -0.18 -14.96
C ARG A 101 -0.03 -1.63 -14.52
N PHE A 102 0.13 -1.87 -13.22
CA PHE A 102 0.04 -3.21 -12.63
C PHE A 102 -1.13 -3.26 -11.65
N ILE A 103 -1.94 -4.31 -11.76
CA ILE A 103 -2.96 -4.63 -10.77
C ILE A 103 -2.45 -5.77 -9.91
N GLY A 104 -2.45 -5.57 -8.60
CA GLY A 104 -2.02 -6.54 -7.62
C GLY A 104 -3.14 -6.92 -6.67
N HIS A 105 -2.95 -8.05 -5.99
CA HIS A 105 -3.72 -8.42 -4.82
C HIS A 105 -2.78 -8.52 -3.62
N ASP A 106 -3.15 -7.89 -2.52
CA ASP A 106 -2.37 -7.84 -1.29
C ASP A 106 -3.27 -8.20 -0.10
N ARG A 107 -2.88 -9.28 0.60
CA ARG A 107 -3.51 -9.69 1.85
C ARG A 107 -2.56 -9.40 3.01
N PHE A 108 -2.93 -8.41 3.82
CA PHE A 108 -2.19 -7.98 5.00
C PHE A 108 -2.72 -8.68 6.25
N LYS A 109 -1.83 -9.25 7.06
CA LYS A 109 -2.16 -9.82 8.37
C LYS A 109 -1.57 -8.95 9.47
N LYS A 110 -2.39 -8.63 10.48
CA LYS A 110 -1.97 -7.86 11.65
C LYS A 110 -0.84 -8.59 12.37
N VAL A 111 0.23 -7.86 12.68
CA VAL A 111 1.32 -8.34 13.51
C VAL A 111 0.88 -8.15 14.97
N ALA A 112 0.94 -9.22 15.77
CA ALA A 112 0.67 -9.09 17.21
C ALA A 112 1.70 -8.12 17.81
N ALA A 113 1.28 -7.27 18.74
CA ALA A 113 2.24 -6.50 19.51
C ALA A 113 3.13 -7.50 20.26
N SER A 114 4.45 -7.45 20.01
CA SER A 114 5.38 -8.16 20.87
C SER A 114 5.24 -7.57 22.27
N ASN A 115 4.83 -8.40 23.23
CA ASN A 115 4.91 -8.02 24.64
C ASN A 115 6.40 -7.91 24.98
N THR A 116 6.93 -6.70 24.91
CA THR A 116 8.19 -6.32 25.56
C THR A 116 7.86 -5.73 26.91
#